data_AF-A0A1F6ZU92-F1
#
_entry.id   AF-A0A1F6ZU92-F1
#
_cell.length_a   1.000
_cell.length_b   1.000
_cell.length_c   1.000
_cell.angle_alpha   90.00
_cell.angle_beta   90.00
_cell.angle_gamma   90.00
#
_symmetry.space_group_name_H-M   'P 1'
#
loop_
_entity.id
_entity.type
_entity.pdbx_description
1 polymer ?
#
loop_
_entity_poly.entity_id
_entity_poly.type
_entity_poly.pdbx_seq_one_letter_code
_entity_poly.pdbx_strand_id
1 'polypeptide(L)'
;MFIAIQEYLAEFVQYVQYKVLRAKYSFPLPHSIDFDTKIDKRNKTLLISSPKHPGLYVIAPLGDDQTTIDLVNDAIFTYFDVPRYIARNTENHFFPGSIKPGKKTKFVYPKGLAFA
;
A
#
# COMPACT_ATOMS: atom_id res chain seq x y z
N MET A 1 5.49 -21.87 27.76
CA MET A 1 4.67 -22.79 26.93
C MET A 1 3.24 -22.28 26.72
N PHE A 2 2.52 -21.81 27.75
CA PHE A 2 1.18 -21.23 27.60
C PHE A 2 1.11 -19.94 26.76
N ILE A 3 2.15 -19.08 26.82
CA ILE A 3 2.20 -17.80 26.08
C ILE A 3 2.24 -18.04 24.56
N ALA A 4 3.10 -18.97 24.11
CA ALA A 4 3.23 -19.30 22.68
C ALA A 4 1.94 -19.86 22.08
N ILE A 5 1.12 -20.58 22.87
CA ILE A 5 -0.18 -21.12 22.41
C ILE A 5 -1.20 -19.99 22.24
N GLN A 6 -1.17 -18.97 23.10
CA GLN A 6 -2.08 -17.81 22.96
C GLN A 6 -1.72 -16.93 21.77
N GLU A 7 -0.43 -16.72 21.50
CA GLU A 7 0.03 -16.00 20.30
C GLU A 7 -0.38 -16.72 19.02
N TYR A 8 -0.21 -18.04 18.96
CA TYR A 8 -0.63 -18.86 17.82
C TYR A 8 -2.15 -18.81 17.57
N LEU A 9 -2.94 -18.82 18.64
CA LEU A 9 -4.40 -18.69 18.56
C LEU A 9 -4.82 -17.30 18.07
N ALA A 10 -4.13 -16.24 18.50
CA ALA A 10 -4.39 -14.88 18.04
C ALA A 10 -4.08 -14.71 16.54
N GLU A 11 -2.94 -15.23 16.08
CA GLU A 11 -2.59 -15.25 14.66
C GLU A 11 -3.59 -16.05 13.82
N PHE A 12 -4.03 -17.21 14.33
CA PHE A 12 -5.01 -18.04 13.65
C PHE A 12 -6.38 -17.34 13.52
N VAL A 13 -6.85 -16.68 14.59
CA VAL A 13 -8.10 -15.91 14.55
C VAL A 13 -7.99 -14.73 13.57
N GLN A 14 -6.86 -14.02 13.56
CA GLN A 14 -6.60 -12.96 12.58
C GLN A 14 -6.60 -13.48 11.15
N TYR A 15 -6.03 -14.66 10.90
CA TYR A 15 -6.01 -15.29 9.58
C TYR A 15 -7.42 -15.69 9.10
N VAL A 16 -8.25 -16.24 9.99
CA VAL A 16 -9.64 -16.59 9.67
C VAL A 16 -10.46 -15.32 9.40
N GLN A 17 -10.32 -14.28 10.22
CA GLN A 17 -10.93 -12.98 9.99
C GLN A 17 -10.50 -12.38 8.65
N TYR A 18 -9.21 -12.45 8.30
CA TYR A 18 -8.70 -12.06 6.99
C TYR A 18 -9.41 -12.79 5.84
N LYS A 19 -9.51 -14.11 5.88
CA LYS A 19 -10.19 -14.89 4.84
C LYS A 19 -11.68 -14.52 4.69
N VAL A 20 -12.38 -14.36 5.82
CA VAL A 20 -13.81 -14.00 5.83
C VAL A 20 -14.01 -12.58 5.30
N LEU A 21 -13.19 -11.62 5.74
CA LEU A 21 -13.32 -10.23 5.35
C LEU A 21 -12.87 -10.03 3.89
N ARG A 22 -11.86 -10.76 3.43
CA ARG A 22 -11.47 -10.82 2.01
C ARG A 22 -12.58 -11.37 1.12
N ALA A 23 -13.26 -12.44 1.54
CA ALA A 23 -14.37 -13.01 0.79
C ALA A 23 -15.64 -12.15 0.81
N LYS A 24 -15.82 -11.36 1.88
CA LYS A 24 -17.01 -10.52 2.09
C LYS A 24 -16.88 -9.12 1.49
N TYR A 25 -15.66 -8.58 1.41
CA TYR A 25 -15.41 -7.23 0.92
C TYR A 25 -14.59 -7.27 -0.37
N SER A 26 -15.25 -6.96 -1.49
CA SER A 26 -14.56 -6.56 -2.71
C SER A 26 -14.06 -5.13 -2.52
N PHE A 27 -12.82 -4.97 -2.06
CA PHE A 27 -12.20 -3.64 -2.01
C PHE A 27 -12.00 -3.15 -3.44
N PRO A 28 -12.50 -1.96 -3.82
CA PRO A 28 -12.38 -1.44 -5.18
C PRO A 28 -10.96 -0.92 -5.45
N LEU A 29 -9.95 -1.73 -5.17
CA LEU A 29 -8.56 -1.38 -5.43
C LEU A 29 -8.33 -1.37 -6.95
N PRO A 30 -7.89 -0.24 -7.52
CA PRO A 30 -7.59 -0.17 -8.93
C PRO A 30 -6.37 -1.03 -9.25
N HIS A 31 -6.34 -1.59 -10.45
CA HIS A 31 -5.19 -2.36 -10.92
C HIS A 31 -3.90 -1.52 -11.02
N SER A 32 -4.02 -0.21 -11.19
CA SER A 32 -2.88 0.69 -11.20
C SER A 32 -3.29 2.11 -10.83
N ILE A 33 -2.38 2.83 -10.19
CA ILE A 33 -2.56 4.24 -9.84
C ILE A 33 -1.39 5.04 -10.42
N ASP A 34 -1.73 6.13 -11.10
CA ASP A 34 -0.75 7.08 -11.62
C ASP A 34 -0.48 8.15 -10.56
N PHE A 35 0.80 8.39 -10.29
CA PHE A 35 1.25 9.45 -9.40
C PHE A 35 2.16 10.43 -10.12
N ASP A 36 1.96 11.70 -9.83
CA ASP A 36 2.90 12.77 -10.16
C ASP A 36 3.90 12.90 -9.02
N THR A 37 5.19 12.95 -9.36
CA THR A 37 6.27 13.13 -8.38
C THR A 37 6.94 14.50 -8.52
N LYS A 38 7.23 15.15 -7.39
CA LYS A 38 7.95 16.43 -7.32
C LYS A 38 9.00 16.36 -6.23
N ILE A 39 10.16 16.98 -6.46
CA ILE A 39 11.20 17.09 -5.43
C ILE A 39 11.03 18.41 -4.69
N ASP A 40 10.96 18.34 -3.36
CA ASP A 40 11.27 19.48 -2.51
C ASP A 40 12.76 19.44 -2.12
N LYS A 41 13.55 20.27 -2.80
CA LYS A 41 15.00 20.35 -2.59
C LYS A 41 15.37 20.92 -1.21
N ARG A 42 14.48 21.71 -0.58
CA ARG A 42 14.76 22.33 0.72
C ARG A 42 14.67 21.31 1.84
N ASN A 43 13.63 20.48 1.81
CA ASN A 43 13.37 19.47 2.83
C ASN A 43 13.96 18.10 2.50
N LYS A 44 14.60 17.95 1.32
CA LYS A 44 15.09 16.67 0.80
C LYS A 44 14.00 15.59 0.74
N THR A 45 12.79 15.97 0.35
CA THR A 45 11.63 15.06 0.26
C THR A 45 11.13 14.91 -1.18
N LEU A 46 10.50 13.77 -1.43
CA LEU A 46 9.76 13.44 -2.63
C LEU A 46 8.26 13.58 -2.32
N LEU A 47 7.62 14.53 -3.00
CA LEU A 47 6.18 14.73 -2.96
C LEU A 47 5.55 13.88 -4.05
N ILE A 48 4.59 13.03 -3.68
CA ILE A 48 3.93 12.08 -4.57
C ILE A 48 2.43 12.33 -4.44
N SER A 49 1.73 12.57 -5.54
CA SER A 49 0.29 12.88 -5.51
C SER A 49 -0.42 12.32 -6.72
N SER A 50 -1.67 11.86 -6.58
CA SER A 50 -2.44 11.36 -7.72
C SER A 50 -3.45 12.41 -8.21
N PRO A 51 -3.37 12.90 -9.46
CA PRO A 51 -4.37 13.81 -10.01
C PRO A 51 -5.73 13.13 -10.23
N LYS A 52 -5.74 11.79 -10.35
CA LYS A 52 -6.97 11.00 -10.52
C LYS A 52 -7.67 10.67 -9.20
N HIS A 53 -6.97 10.80 -8.07
CA HIS A 53 -7.47 10.49 -6.74
C HIS A 53 -7.21 11.68 -5.81
N PRO A 54 -8.06 12.72 -5.83
CA PRO A 54 -7.88 13.92 -5.02
C PRO A 54 -7.74 13.57 -3.53
N GLY A 55 -6.72 14.09 -2.87
CA GLY A 55 -6.42 13.79 -1.46
C GLY A 55 -5.46 12.61 -1.25
N LEU A 56 -5.17 11.82 -2.28
CA LEU A 56 -4.12 10.81 -2.23
C LEU A 56 -2.75 11.47 -2.47
N TYR A 57 -2.04 11.78 -1.39
CA TYR A 57 -0.70 12.35 -1.41
C TYR A 57 0.22 11.70 -0.37
N VAL A 58 1.51 11.70 -0.66
CA VAL A 58 2.56 11.12 0.16
C VAL A 58 3.78 12.02 0.13
N ILE A 59 4.44 12.15 1.28
CA ILE A 59 5.72 12.82 1.43
C ILE A 59 6.72 11.76 1.88
N ALA A 60 7.69 11.45 1.05
CA ALA A 60 8.71 10.44 1.31
C ALA A 60 10.12 11.06 1.35
N PRO A 61 11.09 10.47 2.06
CA PRO A 61 12.49 10.90 1.97
C PRO A 61 13.08 10.65 0.58
N LEU A 62 13.96 11.54 0.11
CA LEU A 62 14.69 11.32 -1.15
C LEU A 62 15.75 10.23 -0.99
N GLY A 63 15.81 9.30 -1.93
CA GLY A 63 16.85 8.28 -2.03
C GLY A 63 16.59 7.01 -1.21
N ASP A 64 15.41 6.88 -0.61
CA ASP A 64 14.94 5.65 0.02
C ASP A 64 13.71 5.13 -0.70
N ASP A 65 13.95 4.29 -1.70
CA ASP A 65 12.91 3.72 -2.54
C ASP A 65 11.99 2.79 -1.75
N GLN A 66 12.51 2.03 -0.79
CA GLN A 66 11.70 1.09 -0.01
C GLN A 66 10.73 1.84 0.90
N THR A 67 11.22 2.81 1.67
CA THR A 67 10.35 3.66 2.51
C THR A 67 9.31 4.40 1.66
N THR A 68 9.69 4.84 0.46
CA THR A 68 8.74 5.48 -0.48
C THR A 68 7.63 4.51 -0.89
N ILE A 69 7.97 3.27 -1.24
CA ILE A 69 7.01 2.23 -1.62
C ILE A 69 6.06 1.94 -0.46
N ASP A 70 6.57 1.79 0.76
CA ASP A 70 5.77 1.46 1.93
C ASP A 70 4.76 2.59 2.23
N LEU A 71 5.21 3.85 2.21
CA LEU A 71 4.35 5.01 2.44
C LEU A 71 3.28 5.17 1.34
N VAL A 72 3.62 4.90 0.08
CA VAL A 72 2.65 4.94 -1.02
C VAL A 72 1.61 3.84 -0.86
N ASN A 73 2.02 2.63 -0.48
CA ASN A 73 1.08 1.53 -0.24
C ASN A 73 0.13 1.83 0.93
N ASP A 74 0.65 2.32 2.06
CA ASP A 74 -0.16 2.72 3.21
C ASP A 74 -1.18 3.81 2.83
N ALA A 75 -0.76 4.80 2.03
CA ALA A 75 -1.65 5.84 1.56
C ALA A 75 -2.75 5.30 0.61
N ILE A 76 -2.40 4.40 -0.31
CA ILE A 76 -3.37 3.75 -1.21
C ILE A 76 -4.38 2.94 -0.37
N PHE A 77 -3.91 2.09 0.53
CA PHE A 77 -4.78 1.26 1.36
C PHE A 77 -5.70 2.12 2.23
N THR A 78 -5.19 3.20 2.80
CA THR A 78 -6.00 4.15 3.58
C THR A 78 -7.05 4.83 2.70
N TYR A 79 -6.68 5.27 1.50
CA TYR A 79 -7.60 5.95 0.59
C TYR A 79 -8.76 5.07 0.12
N PHE A 80 -8.53 3.76 -0.02
CA PHE A 80 -9.55 2.78 -0.41
C PHE A 80 -10.19 2.05 0.79
N ASP A 81 -10.04 2.60 2.01
CA ASP A 81 -10.60 2.04 3.25
C ASP A 81 -10.26 0.55 3.48
N VAL A 82 -9.06 0.15 3.08
CA VAL A 82 -8.58 -1.22 3.28
C VAL A 82 -8.18 -1.38 4.75
N PRO A 83 -8.80 -2.30 5.50
CA PRO A 83 -8.47 -2.49 6.91
C PRO A 83 -7.00 -2.82 7.12
N ARG A 84 -6.40 -2.25 8.17
CA ARG A 84 -4.96 -2.37 8.46
C ARG A 84 -4.46 -3.82 8.56
N TYR A 85 -5.27 -4.74 9.09
CA TYR A 85 -4.91 -6.16 9.17
C TYR A 85 -4.92 -6.84 7.79
N ILE A 86 -5.74 -6.37 6.83
CA ILE A 86 -5.67 -6.82 5.44
C ILE A 86 -4.40 -6.24 4.83
N ALA A 87 -4.20 -4.93 4.89
CA ALA A 87 -3.03 -4.26 4.34
C ALA A 87 -1.70 -4.91 4.77
N ARG A 88 -1.54 -5.25 6.06
CA ARG A 88 -0.34 -5.93 6.60
C ARG A 88 -0.12 -7.36 6.12
N ASN A 89 -1.21 -8.11 5.90
CA ASN A 89 -1.16 -9.50 5.47
C ASN A 89 -1.26 -9.64 3.94
N THR A 90 -1.36 -8.52 3.22
CA THR A 90 -1.43 -8.51 1.77
C THR A 90 0.00 -8.52 1.24
N GLU A 91 0.51 -9.68 0.83
CA GLU A 91 1.77 -9.83 0.08
C GLU A 91 1.79 -9.01 -1.24
N ASN A 92 0.65 -8.41 -1.60
CA ASN A 92 0.36 -7.76 -2.88
C ASN A 92 0.52 -6.24 -2.78
N HIS A 93 1.76 -5.78 -2.72
CA HIS A 93 2.07 -4.35 -2.72
C HIS A 93 1.91 -3.78 -4.13
N PHE A 94 1.53 -2.52 -4.25
CA PHE A 94 1.69 -1.74 -5.47
C PHE A 94 3.17 -1.49 -5.68
N PHE A 95 3.69 -1.94 -6.82
CA PHE A 95 5.08 -1.74 -7.18
C PHE A 95 5.23 -0.59 -8.19
N PRO A 96 6.20 0.30 -7.98
CA PRO A 96 6.53 1.33 -8.96
C PRO A 96 7.24 0.68 -10.16
N GLY A 97 6.92 1.09 -11.38
CA GLY A 97 7.71 0.68 -12.55
C GLY A 97 9.14 1.27 -12.53
N SER A 98 9.26 2.57 -12.21
CA SER A 98 10.54 3.27 -11.99
C SER A 98 10.25 4.60 -11.29
N ILE A 99 10.69 4.77 -10.04
CA ILE A 99 10.57 6.05 -9.33
C ILE A 99 11.64 6.99 -9.90
N LYS A 100 11.22 7.98 -10.68
CA LYS A 100 12.11 9.05 -11.16
C LYS A 100 11.54 10.39 -10.74
N PRO A 101 12.33 11.21 -10.02
CA PRO A 101 11.82 12.49 -9.57
C PRO A 101 11.44 13.40 -10.73
N GLY A 102 10.29 14.08 -10.62
CA GLY A 102 9.78 14.96 -11.68
C GLY A 102 9.14 14.22 -12.85
N LYS A 103 8.99 12.90 -12.78
CA LYS A 103 8.27 12.10 -13.76
C LYS A 103 6.99 11.53 -13.15
N LYS A 104 6.05 11.20 -14.03
CA LYS A 104 4.90 10.39 -13.64
C LYS A 104 5.38 8.99 -13.34
N THR A 105 5.01 8.48 -12.17
CA THR A 105 5.32 7.13 -11.72
C THR A 105 4.03 6.36 -11.65
N LYS A 106 3.97 5.26 -12.40
CA LYS A 106 2.84 4.34 -12.34
C LYS A 106 3.13 3.26 -11.30
N PHE A 107 2.23 3.14 -10.34
CA PHE A 107 2.20 2.08 -9.35
C PHE A 107 1.22 1.01 -9.83
N VAL A 108 1.71 -0.21 -10.03
CA VAL A 108 0.93 -1.30 -10.59
C VAL A 108 0.73 -2.37 -9.53
N TYR A 109 -0.51 -2.81 -9.40
CA TYR A 109 -0.84 -3.99 -8.64
C TYR A 109 -0.53 -5.23 -9.49
N PRO A 110 0.35 -6.15 -9.08
CA PRO A 110 0.78 -7.28 -9.91
C PRO A 110 -0.42 -8.17 -10.32
N LYS A 111 -0.58 -8.44 -11.63
CA LYS A 111 -1.60 -9.39 -12.11
C LYS A 111 -1.21 -10.81 -11.70
N GLY A 112 -2.14 -11.52 -11.07
CA GLY A 112 -1.95 -12.89 -10.57
C GLY A 112 -2.40 -13.06 -9.10
N LEU A 113 -2.51 -11.95 -8.38
CA LEU A 113 -2.95 -11.89 -6.97
C LEU A 113 -4.23 -11.06 -6.85
N ALA A 114 -5.07 -11.14 -7.88
CA ALA A 114 -6.34 -10.42 -7.95
C ALA A 114 -7.23 -10.85 -6.79
N PHE A 115 -7.97 -9.89 -6.25
CA PHE A 115 -9.14 -10.11 -5.40
C PHE A 115 -10.19 -10.87 -6.24
N ALA A 116 -10.01 -12.17 -6.36
CA ALA A 116 -11.01 -13.14 -6.77
C ALA A 116 -11.57 -13.82 -5.52
#